data_AF-A0A935K7B8-F1
#
_entry.id   AF-A0A935K7B8-F1
#
_cell.length_a   1.000
_cell.length_b   1.000
_cell.length_c   1.000
_cell.angle_alpha   90.00
_cell.angle_beta   90.00
_cell.angle_gamma   90.00
#
_symmetry.space_group_name_H-M   'P 1'
#
loop_
_entity.id
_entity.type
_entity.pdbx_description
1 polymer ?
#
loop_
_entity_poly.entity_id
_entity_poly.type
_entity_poly.pdbx_seq_one_letter_code
_entity_poly.pdbx_strand_id
1 'polypeptide(L)'
;MFVDTEITEMPNRDAAIRPSPESLLEKLHENERAKLRVYIGAAAGVGKTYRMLEDAHQLKDQGIDVVIAVVETHGRVETEEQIKDLEIIPAAKIEYRGNTFDEMDLAAVIARKPAVAIVDELAHTNIEGAKNEKRYQDVKELLENGISVITAVNVQHIESLNDVVTTTTGVQVRETVPDSFFKNADEVIDVDISIDTLRTRLRQGKIYSVEKIEQALNNFFRKGNLATLRELALRHVAQQQSIQDTEYREREGLDHAVIPEKVMVCMASRGSAKKILRTGARIAGRFANEDWAAVYVETPDEELGRITPESHAALQENIKFAETLGAKVVCLKARNVADALLGYARHNGITHVIFGQSARTRWDIFWRGSVINRFLAEVRDAAVHVIPINKRDEE
;
A
#
# COMPACT_ATOMS: atom_id res chain seq x y z
N MET A 1 56.71 -37.66 13.71
CA MET A 1 55.34 -38.18 13.54
C MET A 1 54.45 -36.94 13.41
N PHE A 2 54.32 -36.46 12.17
CA PHE A 2 53.52 -35.30 11.82
C PHE A 2 52.08 -35.80 11.68
N VAL A 3 51.14 -35.16 12.37
CA VAL A 3 49.71 -35.43 12.23
C VAL A 3 49.14 -34.23 11.48
N ASP A 4 48.59 -34.52 10.30
CA ASP A 4 47.93 -33.57 9.41
C ASP A 4 46.77 -32.88 10.15
N THR A 5 46.84 -31.56 10.24
CA THR A 5 45.68 -30.70 10.45
C THR A 5 45.14 -30.31 9.09
N GLU A 6 44.04 -30.96 8.66
CA GLU A 6 43.22 -30.49 7.55
C GLU A 6 42.77 -29.06 7.83
N ILE A 7 43.19 -28.13 6.97
CA ILE A 7 42.66 -26.77 6.94
C ILE A 7 41.26 -26.89 6.33
N THR A 8 40.23 -26.79 7.17
CA THR A 8 38.86 -26.62 6.71
C THR A 8 38.77 -25.28 5.98
N GLU A 9 38.61 -25.31 4.66
CA GLU A 9 38.36 -24.12 3.85
C GLU A 9 37.17 -23.35 4.42
N MET A 10 37.39 -22.09 4.79
CA MET A 10 36.29 -21.18 5.08
C MET A 10 35.50 -20.95 3.78
N PRO A 11 34.15 -21.01 3.79
CA PRO A 11 33.38 -20.77 2.59
C PRO A 11 33.60 -19.32 2.12
N ASN A 12 34.05 -19.21 0.87
CA ASN A 12 34.29 -17.99 0.13
C ASN A 12 33.09 -17.03 0.24
N ARG A 13 33.30 -15.87 0.88
CA ARG A 13 32.27 -14.83 1.09
C ARG A 13 32.08 -13.89 -0.11
N ASP A 14 32.79 -14.10 -1.23
CA ASP A 14 32.76 -13.22 -2.40
C ASP A 14 32.20 -13.89 -3.68
N ALA A 15 31.29 -14.85 -3.55
CA ALA A 15 30.41 -15.22 -4.65
C ALA A 15 29.22 -14.25 -4.68
N ALA A 16 29.47 -12.98 -4.99
CA ALA A 16 28.42 -12.07 -5.44
C ALA A 16 27.72 -12.76 -6.61
N ILE A 17 26.44 -13.08 -6.43
CA ILE A 17 25.59 -13.76 -7.40
C ILE A 17 25.70 -12.96 -8.70
N ARG A 18 26.43 -13.51 -9.68
CA ARG A 18 26.55 -12.90 -11.00
C ARG A 18 25.14 -12.94 -11.61
N PRO A 19 24.52 -11.78 -11.94
CA PRO A 19 23.17 -11.77 -12.48
C PRO A 19 23.12 -12.64 -13.74
N SER A 20 22.06 -13.44 -13.87
CA SER A 20 21.90 -14.32 -15.03
C SER A 20 21.79 -13.47 -16.30
N PRO A 21 22.18 -14.01 -17.48
CA PRO A 21 21.97 -13.34 -18.75
C PRO A 21 20.50 -12.93 -18.98
N GLU A 22 19.56 -13.73 -18.47
CA GLU A 22 18.12 -13.42 -18.49
C GLU A 22 17.78 -12.21 -17.61
N SER A 23 18.31 -12.14 -16.38
CA SER A 23 18.15 -10.99 -15.49
C SER A 23 18.77 -9.71 -16.08
N LEU A 24 19.89 -9.82 -16.78
CA LEU A 24 20.51 -8.70 -17.49
C LEU A 24 19.67 -8.25 -18.71
N LEU A 25 19.10 -9.20 -19.46
CA LEU A 25 18.16 -8.90 -20.56
C LEU A 25 16.89 -8.23 -20.04
N GLU A 26 16.32 -8.72 -18.94
CA GLU A 26 15.17 -8.07 -18.27
C GLU A 26 15.51 -6.65 -17.81
N LYS A 27 16.69 -6.43 -17.21
CA LYS A 27 17.14 -5.08 -16.80
C LYS A 27 17.38 -4.13 -17.97
N LEU A 28 17.78 -4.64 -19.13
CA LEU A 28 17.91 -3.84 -20.35
C LEU A 28 16.53 -3.48 -20.91
N HIS A 29 15.61 -4.44 -20.98
CA HIS A 29 14.23 -4.21 -21.41
C HIS A 29 13.44 -3.29 -20.45
N GLU A 30 13.73 -3.30 -19.15
CA GLU A 30 13.15 -2.36 -18.17
C GLU A 30 13.62 -0.92 -18.32
N ASN A 31 14.85 -0.70 -18.80
CA ASN A 31 15.32 0.67 -19.07
C ASN A 31 14.78 1.21 -20.39
N GLU A 32 14.36 0.33 -21.31
CA GLU A 32 13.79 0.69 -22.61
C GLU A 32 12.25 0.81 -22.60
N ARG A 33 11.56 0.30 -21.57
CA ARG A 33 10.09 0.40 -21.50
C ARG A 33 9.62 1.79 -21.11
N ALA A 34 8.50 2.20 -21.68
CA ALA A 34 7.80 3.41 -21.28
C ALA A 34 7.43 3.35 -19.79
N LYS A 35 7.61 4.48 -19.10
CA LYS A 35 7.32 4.61 -17.66
C LYS A 35 6.09 5.47 -17.42
N LEU A 36 5.30 5.09 -16.42
CA LEU A 36 4.13 5.83 -15.97
C LEU A 36 4.39 6.43 -14.57
N ARG A 37 4.41 7.76 -14.49
CA ARG A 37 4.44 8.51 -13.23
C ARG A 37 3.08 9.15 -12.98
N VAL A 38 2.51 8.93 -11.79
CA VAL A 38 1.19 9.43 -11.40
C VAL A 38 1.29 10.29 -10.15
N TYR A 39 0.85 11.54 -10.25
CA TYR A 39 0.60 12.39 -9.08
C TYR A 39 -0.82 12.19 -8.56
N ILE A 40 -0.93 11.75 -7.31
CA ILE A 40 -2.20 11.65 -6.60
C ILE A 40 -2.32 12.85 -5.67
N GLY A 41 -3.53 13.40 -5.55
CA GLY A 41 -3.82 14.44 -4.57
C GLY A 41 -5.18 14.27 -3.94
N ALA A 42 -5.33 14.76 -2.71
CA ALA A 42 -6.58 14.68 -1.97
C ALA A 42 -7.73 15.44 -2.67
N ALA A 43 -7.43 16.55 -3.34
CA ALA A 43 -8.44 17.42 -3.96
C ALA A 43 -7.84 18.31 -5.05
N ALA A 44 -8.71 18.99 -5.80
CA ALA A 44 -8.31 20.05 -6.72
C ALA A 44 -7.62 21.20 -5.95
N GLY A 45 -6.54 21.74 -6.51
CA GLY A 45 -5.82 22.89 -5.94
C GLY A 45 -4.67 22.57 -4.97
N VAL A 46 -4.39 21.29 -4.72
CA VAL A 46 -3.20 20.85 -3.94
C VAL A 46 -1.87 21.05 -4.67
N GLY A 47 -1.89 21.27 -5.99
CA GLY A 47 -0.70 21.60 -6.78
C GLY A 47 -0.21 20.52 -7.74
N LYS A 48 -0.99 19.45 -8.02
CA LYS A 48 -0.59 18.34 -8.91
C LYS A 48 -0.05 18.81 -10.26
N THR A 49 -0.82 19.61 -11.00
CA THR A 49 -0.44 20.15 -12.31
C THR A 49 0.84 20.98 -12.24
N TYR A 50 0.97 21.80 -11.20
CA TYR A 50 2.16 22.62 -10.98
C TYR A 50 3.41 21.73 -10.77
N ARG A 51 3.29 20.70 -9.93
CA ARG A 51 4.38 19.76 -9.68
C ARG A 51 4.74 18.94 -10.93
N MET A 52 3.73 18.52 -11.69
CA MET A 52 3.91 17.83 -12.95
C MET A 52 4.68 18.68 -13.98
N LEU A 53 4.40 19.98 -14.05
CA LEU A 53 5.15 20.91 -14.90
C LEU A 53 6.58 21.17 -14.39
N GLU A 54 6.81 21.24 -13.07
CA GLU A 54 8.16 21.33 -12.51
C GLU A 54 9.03 20.12 -12.91
N ASP A 55 8.47 18.92 -12.82
CA ASP A 55 9.18 17.70 -13.22
C ASP A 55 9.40 17.65 -14.75
N ALA A 56 8.45 18.14 -15.55
CA ALA A 56 8.61 18.28 -17.00
C ALA A 56 9.81 19.18 -17.37
N HIS A 57 9.96 20.32 -16.67
CA HIS A 57 11.11 21.20 -16.83
C HIS A 57 12.43 20.52 -16.44
N GLN A 58 12.46 19.82 -15.31
CA GLN A 58 13.66 19.10 -14.87
C GLN A 58 14.11 18.06 -15.90
N LEU A 59 13.16 17.34 -16.50
CA LEU A 59 13.46 16.37 -17.56
C LEU A 59 13.96 17.06 -18.83
N LYS A 60 13.34 18.17 -19.24
CA LYS A 60 13.79 18.96 -20.39
C LYS A 60 15.21 19.52 -20.17
N ASP A 61 15.51 20.02 -18.98
CA ASP A 61 16.84 20.53 -18.60
C ASP A 61 17.92 19.42 -18.65
N GLN A 62 17.52 18.16 -18.45
CA GLN A 62 18.37 16.98 -18.62
C GLN A 62 18.49 16.53 -20.08
N GLY A 63 17.86 17.23 -21.02
CA GLY A 63 17.88 16.91 -22.45
C GLY A 63 16.89 15.83 -22.88
N ILE A 64 15.92 15.49 -22.03
CA ILE A 64 14.84 14.54 -22.39
C ILE A 64 13.81 15.26 -23.25
N ASP A 65 13.33 14.60 -24.31
CA ASP A 65 12.27 15.11 -25.20
C ASP A 65 10.91 15.04 -24.51
N VAL A 66 10.41 16.18 -24.02
CA VAL A 66 9.16 16.29 -23.27
C VAL A 66 8.17 17.17 -24.01
N VAL A 67 6.93 16.69 -24.15
CA VAL A 67 5.82 17.46 -24.70
C VAL A 67 4.63 17.49 -23.76
N ILE A 68 3.88 18.59 -23.78
CA ILE A 68 2.57 18.70 -23.18
C ILE A 68 1.54 18.18 -24.19
N ALA A 69 0.92 17.04 -23.87
CA ALA A 69 -0.18 16.49 -24.66
C ALA A 69 -1.51 17.13 -24.27
N VAL A 70 -1.74 17.30 -22.96
CA VAL A 70 -2.88 18.06 -22.43
C VAL A 70 -2.58 18.52 -21.00
N VAL A 71 -2.82 19.79 -20.71
CA VAL A 71 -2.73 20.37 -19.36
C VAL A 71 -3.90 21.31 -19.15
N GLU A 72 -4.60 21.14 -18.02
CA GLU A 72 -5.71 21.99 -17.64
C GLU A 72 -5.28 23.04 -16.61
N THR A 73 -5.12 24.27 -17.08
CA THR A 73 -4.71 25.39 -16.21
C THR A 73 -5.88 25.92 -15.39
N HIS A 74 -7.12 25.68 -15.82
CA HIS A 74 -8.36 26.27 -15.27
C HIS A 74 -8.28 27.79 -15.06
N GLY A 75 -7.59 28.50 -15.97
CA GLY A 75 -7.41 29.96 -15.91
C GLY A 75 -6.47 30.43 -14.79
N ARG A 76 -5.62 29.56 -14.25
CA ARG A 76 -4.63 29.91 -13.24
C ARG A 76 -3.38 30.47 -13.92
N VAL A 77 -3.21 31.78 -13.85
CA VAL A 77 -2.04 32.50 -14.39
C VAL A 77 -0.71 31.86 -13.96
N GLU A 78 -0.55 31.55 -12.66
CA GLU A 78 0.67 30.90 -12.14
C GLU A 78 0.95 29.54 -12.80
N THR A 79 -0.07 28.80 -13.25
CA THR A 79 0.09 27.49 -13.92
C THR A 79 0.32 27.66 -15.42
N GLU A 80 -0.32 28.63 -16.06
CA GLU A 80 -0.05 29.02 -17.44
C GLU A 80 1.40 29.50 -17.60
N GLU A 81 1.87 30.32 -16.67
CA GLU A 81 3.27 30.77 -16.59
C GLU A 81 4.25 29.63 -16.35
N GLN A 82 3.82 28.46 -15.85
CA GLN A 82 4.69 27.29 -15.71
C GLN A 82 4.83 26.49 -16.99
N ILE A 83 3.97 26.68 -18.00
CA ILE A 83 4.16 26.02 -19.29
C ILE A 83 5.43 26.53 -19.97
N LYS A 84 5.68 27.85 -19.90
CA LYS A 84 6.87 28.53 -20.44
C LYS A 84 7.21 28.09 -21.87
N ASP A 85 8.31 27.37 -22.01
CA ASP A 85 8.94 26.93 -23.24
C ASP A 85 8.80 25.43 -23.48
N LEU A 86 7.97 24.72 -22.70
CA LEU A 86 7.59 23.33 -22.98
C LEU A 86 6.83 23.26 -24.31
N GLU A 87 7.19 22.30 -25.16
CA GLU A 87 6.47 22.05 -26.43
C GLU A 87 5.05 21.58 -26.11
N ILE A 88 4.05 22.16 -26.77
CA ILE A 88 2.64 21.78 -26.60
C ILE A 88 2.14 21.19 -27.91
N ILE A 89 1.55 20.00 -27.85
CA ILE A 89 0.81 19.44 -28.98
C ILE A 89 -0.55 20.13 -29.04
N PRO A 90 -0.93 20.76 -30.18
CA PRO A 90 -2.23 21.41 -30.31
C PRO A 90 -3.38 20.42 -30.06
N ALA A 91 -4.41 20.88 -29.33
CA ALA A 91 -5.59 20.07 -29.07
C ALA A 91 -6.37 19.77 -30.36
N ALA A 92 -6.93 18.56 -30.42
CA ALA A 92 -7.88 18.18 -31.46
C ALA A 92 -9.23 18.85 -31.21
N LYS A 93 -9.82 19.42 -32.25
CA LYS A 93 -11.15 20.01 -32.20
C LYS A 93 -12.21 18.99 -32.57
N ILE A 94 -13.08 18.64 -31.63
CA ILE A 94 -14.15 17.66 -31.82
C ILE A 94 -15.50 18.38 -31.74
N GLU A 95 -16.32 18.23 -32.77
CA GLU A 95 -17.69 18.76 -32.77
C GLU A 95 -18.65 17.74 -32.14
N TYR A 96 -19.35 18.18 -31.09
CA TYR A 96 -20.37 17.37 -30.41
C TYR A 96 -21.59 18.20 -30.05
N ARG A 97 -22.78 17.74 -30.48
CA ARG A 97 -24.08 18.43 -30.27
C ARG A 97 -24.07 19.92 -30.64
N GLY A 98 -23.36 20.28 -31.71
CA GLY A 98 -23.28 21.67 -32.21
C GLY A 98 -22.32 22.59 -31.46
N ASN A 99 -21.52 22.05 -30.53
CA ASN A 99 -20.41 22.77 -29.88
C ASN A 99 -19.08 22.13 -30.26
N THR A 100 -18.01 22.93 -30.27
CA THR A 100 -16.64 22.44 -30.47
C THR A 100 -15.94 22.33 -29.12
N PHE A 101 -15.31 21.20 -28.89
CA PHE A 101 -14.51 20.92 -27.69
C PHE A 101 -13.07 20.68 -28.09
N ASP A 102 -12.16 21.13 -27.24
CA ASP A 102 -10.73 20.82 -27.36
C ASP A 102 -10.45 19.54 -26.56
N GLU A 103 -9.80 18.57 -27.18
CA GLU A 103 -9.43 17.28 -26.58
C GLU A 103 -7.97 16.95 -26.91
N MET A 104 -7.32 16.09 -26.13
CA MET A 104 -5.95 15.67 -26.43
C MET A 104 -5.87 15.00 -27.81
N ASP A 105 -4.98 15.48 -28.68
CA ASP A 105 -4.72 14.83 -29.98
C ASP A 105 -3.78 13.64 -29.81
N LEU A 106 -4.33 12.50 -29.39
CA LEU A 106 -3.58 11.26 -29.19
C LEU A 106 -2.77 10.85 -30.42
N ALA A 107 -3.36 11.00 -31.61
CA ALA A 107 -2.69 10.62 -32.86
C ALA A 107 -1.49 11.51 -33.16
N ALA A 108 -1.62 12.83 -32.92
CA ALA A 108 -0.50 13.76 -33.08
C ALA A 108 0.62 13.50 -32.07
N VAL A 109 0.30 13.17 -30.81
CA VAL A 109 1.31 12.82 -29.79
C VAL A 109 2.06 11.56 -30.20
N ILE A 110 1.34 10.50 -30.62
CA ILE A 110 1.96 9.25 -31.08
C ILE A 110 2.80 9.49 -32.35
N ALA A 111 2.35 10.33 -33.27
CA ALA A 111 3.11 10.66 -34.48
C ALA A 111 4.40 11.44 -34.16
N ARG A 112 4.35 12.35 -33.16
CA ARG A 112 5.50 13.13 -32.69
C ARG A 112 6.55 12.30 -31.96
N LYS A 113 6.15 11.17 -31.35
CA LYS A 113 7.01 10.22 -30.62
C LYS A 113 7.97 10.89 -29.60
N PRO A 114 7.44 11.69 -28.65
CA PRO A 114 8.25 12.24 -27.58
C PRO A 114 8.77 11.13 -26.66
N ALA A 115 9.84 11.39 -25.90
CA ALA A 115 10.27 10.46 -24.85
C ALA A 115 9.27 10.47 -23.67
N VAL A 116 8.73 11.65 -23.33
CA VAL A 116 7.75 11.86 -22.26
C VAL A 116 6.59 12.75 -22.71
N ALA A 117 5.36 12.33 -22.44
CA ALA A 117 4.15 13.13 -22.61
C ALA A 117 3.53 13.51 -21.26
N ILE A 118 3.19 14.79 -21.09
CA ILE A 118 2.47 15.31 -19.94
C ILE A 118 0.96 15.28 -20.22
N VAL A 119 0.20 14.57 -19.38
CA VAL A 119 -1.25 14.34 -19.55
C VAL A 119 -1.98 14.64 -18.25
N ASP A 120 -2.65 15.78 -18.14
CA ASP A 120 -3.46 16.12 -16.94
C ASP A 120 -4.87 15.50 -16.98
N GLU A 121 -5.52 15.50 -15.81
CA GLU A 121 -6.88 15.00 -15.59
C GLU A 121 -7.09 13.55 -16.06
N LEU A 122 -6.32 12.61 -15.50
CA LEU A 122 -6.38 11.19 -15.87
C LEU A 122 -7.80 10.58 -15.88
N ALA A 123 -8.68 11.08 -15.02
CA ALA A 123 -10.05 10.59 -14.85
C ALA A 123 -11.04 11.11 -15.91
N HIS A 124 -10.63 12.08 -16.74
CA HIS A 124 -11.48 12.76 -17.71
C HIS A 124 -12.18 11.76 -18.63
N THR A 125 -13.47 12.03 -18.86
CA THR A 125 -14.26 11.35 -19.87
C THR A 125 -14.13 12.09 -21.19
N ASN A 126 -13.52 11.45 -22.17
CA ASN A 126 -13.31 12.05 -23.48
C ASN A 126 -14.67 12.34 -24.14
N ILE A 127 -14.69 13.37 -24.98
CA ILE A 127 -15.89 13.74 -25.73
C ILE A 127 -16.31 12.62 -26.69
N GLU A 128 -17.63 12.38 -26.78
CA GLU A 128 -18.20 11.43 -27.75
C GLU A 128 -17.72 11.75 -29.18
N GLY A 129 -17.06 10.78 -29.82
CA GLY A 129 -16.37 10.95 -31.10
C GLY A 129 -14.85 10.85 -31.00
N ALA A 130 -14.28 10.94 -29.80
CA ALA A 130 -12.89 10.56 -29.54
C ALA A 130 -12.70 9.04 -29.71
N LYS A 131 -11.45 8.62 -29.97
CA LYS A 131 -11.10 7.21 -30.18
C LYS A 131 -11.41 6.34 -28.95
N ASN A 132 -11.01 6.82 -27.78
CA ASN A 132 -11.20 6.14 -26.50
C ASN A 132 -12.20 6.93 -25.66
N GLU A 133 -12.93 6.24 -24.77
CA GLU A 133 -13.95 6.85 -23.91
C GLU A 133 -13.32 7.61 -22.72
N LYS A 134 -12.15 7.18 -22.27
CA LYS A 134 -11.52 7.69 -21.04
C LYS A 134 -10.07 8.07 -21.30
N ARG A 135 -9.62 9.18 -20.70
CA ARG A 135 -8.24 9.65 -20.85
C ARG A 135 -7.19 8.66 -20.35
N TYR A 136 -7.49 7.88 -19.31
CA TYR A 136 -6.59 6.80 -18.87
C TYR A 136 -6.37 5.73 -19.95
N GLN A 137 -7.30 5.54 -20.89
CA GLN A 137 -7.13 4.62 -22.02
C GLN A 137 -6.17 5.21 -23.06
N ASP A 138 -6.24 6.53 -23.30
CA ASP A 138 -5.26 7.21 -24.14
C ASP A 138 -3.85 7.13 -23.54
N VAL A 139 -3.73 7.29 -22.22
CA VAL A 139 -2.46 7.12 -21.51
C VAL A 139 -1.91 5.70 -21.68
N LYS A 140 -2.77 4.67 -21.61
CA LYS A 140 -2.33 3.29 -21.91
C LYS A 140 -1.79 3.17 -23.33
N GLU A 141 -2.49 3.75 -24.30
CA GLU A 141 -2.06 3.70 -25.70
C GLU A 141 -0.72 4.42 -25.92
N LEU A 142 -0.47 5.55 -25.25
CA LEU A 142 0.83 6.22 -25.28
C LEU A 142 1.94 5.32 -24.75
N LEU A 143 1.73 4.67 -23.60
CA LEU A 143 2.69 3.74 -23.00
C LEU A 143 2.96 2.53 -23.92
N GLU A 144 1.92 1.97 -24.54
CA GLU A 144 2.03 0.87 -25.52
C GLU A 144 2.82 1.27 -26.78
N ASN A 145 2.83 2.55 -27.13
CA ASN A 145 3.63 3.12 -28.22
C ASN A 145 5.05 3.55 -27.78
N GLY A 146 5.47 3.19 -26.56
CA GLY A 146 6.83 3.47 -26.06
C GLY A 146 7.01 4.89 -25.52
N ILE A 147 5.94 5.66 -25.32
CA ILE A 147 5.99 7.03 -24.81
C ILE A 147 5.75 6.99 -23.31
N SER A 148 6.72 7.46 -22.51
CA SER A 148 6.53 7.58 -21.06
C SER A 148 5.51 8.67 -20.74
N VAL A 149 4.72 8.51 -19.69
CA VAL A 149 3.64 9.46 -19.35
C VAL A 149 3.78 9.94 -17.92
N ILE A 150 3.66 11.26 -17.72
CA ILE A 150 3.46 11.88 -16.41
C ILE A 150 2.04 12.41 -16.37
N THR A 151 1.28 12.00 -15.35
CA THR A 151 -0.13 12.35 -15.21
C THR A 151 -0.51 12.70 -13.78
N ALA A 152 -1.72 13.24 -13.61
CA ALA A 152 -2.26 13.63 -12.32
C ALA A 152 -3.72 13.22 -12.15
N VAL A 153 -4.08 12.83 -10.92
CA VAL A 153 -5.44 12.43 -10.56
C VAL A 153 -5.77 12.82 -9.13
N ASN A 154 -7.04 13.12 -8.84
CA ASN A 154 -7.49 13.23 -7.46
C ASN A 154 -7.94 11.86 -6.94
N VAL A 155 -7.70 11.58 -5.66
CA VAL A 155 -8.08 10.31 -5.00
C VAL A 155 -9.57 9.97 -5.15
N GLN A 156 -10.43 10.99 -5.27
CA GLN A 156 -11.88 10.84 -5.45
C GLN A 156 -12.27 10.07 -6.72
N HIS A 157 -11.40 10.03 -7.72
CA HIS A 157 -11.65 9.39 -9.00
C HIS A 157 -11.21 7.93 -9.02
N ILE A 158 -10.63 7.41 -7.94
CA ILE A 158 -10.26 5.99 -7.87
C ILE A 158 -11.52 5.18 -7.63
N GLU A 159 -11.79 4.21 -8.51
CA GLU A 159 -13.03 3.43 -8.52
C GLU A 159 -13.34 2.80 -7.16
N SER A 160 -12.38 2.11 -6.53
CA SER A 160 -12.55 1.46 -5.23
C SER A 160 -12.90 2.42 -4.07
N LEU A 161 -12.64 3.72 -4.23
CA LEU A 161 -12.85 4.73 -3.20
C LEU A 161 -14.16 5.51 -3.39
N ASN A 162 -14.88 5.28 -4.49
CA ASN A 162 -16.07 6.07 -4.86
C ASN A 162 -17.16 6.06 -3.79
N ASP A 163 -17.48 4.89 -3.22
CA ASP A 163 -18.51 4.74 -2.19
C ASP A 163 -18.17 5.51 -0.91
N VAL A 164 -16.90 5.42 -0.48
CA VAL A 164 -16.41 6.10 0.72
C VAL A 164 -16.42 7.62 0.50
N VAL A 165 -16.00 8.06 -0.68
CA VAL A 165 -16.00 9.48 -1.07
C VAL A 165 -17.43 10.03 -1.15
N THR A 166 -18.36 9.29 -1.76
CA THR A 166 -19.77 9.69 -1.87
C THR A 166 -20.42 9.77 -0.49
N THR A 167 -20.18 8.79 0.37
CA THR A 167 -20.69 8.78 1.76
C THR A 167 -20.16 9.97 2.56
N THR A 168 -18.89 10.32 2.38
CA THR A 168 -18.24 11.40 3.13
C THR A 168 -18.61 12.79 2.61
N THR A 169 -18.60 12.96 1.28
CA THR A 169 -18.75 14.28 0.65
C THR A 169 -20.18 14.61 0.25
N GLY A 170 -21.05 13.59 0.11
CA GLY A 170 -22.39 13.70 -0.48
C GLY A 170 -22.37 13.96 -1.98
N VAL A 171 -21.20 13.97 -2.62
CA VAL A 171 -21.05 14.22 -4.06
C VAL A 171 -20.72 12.91 -4.75
N GLN A 172 -21.58 12.51 -5.70
CA GLN A 172 -21.34 11.35 -6.53
C GLN A 172 -20.29 11.67 -7.59
N VAL A 173 -19.20 10.91 -7.60
CA VAL A 173 -18.13 11.04 -8.61
C VAL A 173 -18.47 10.14 -9.79
N ARG A 174 -18.67 10.73 -10.98
CA ARG A 174 -19.01 9.99 -12.21
C ARG A 174 -17.80 9.60 -13.04
N GLU A 175 -16.73 10.39 -12.91
CA GLU A 175 -15.50 10.18 -13.64
C GLU A 175 -14.53 9.39 -12.78
N THR A 176 -14.25 8.16 -13.21
CA THR A 176 -13.45 7.23 -12.42
C THR A 176 -12.36 6.56 -13.24
N VAL A 177 -11.33 6.12 -12.54
CA VAL A 177 -10.18 5.37 -13.04
C VAL A 177 -10.12 4.05 -12.26
N PRO A 178 -10.05 2.90 -12.94
CA PRO A 178 -9.98 1.61 -12.28
C PRO A 178 -8.65 1.44 -11.53
N ASP A 179 -8.69 0.83 -10.34
CA ASP A 179 -7.51 0.56 -9.52
C ASP A 179 -6.41 -0.22 -10.26
N SER A 180 -6.79 -1.07 -11.21
CA SER A 180 -5.86 -1.84 -12.04
C SER A 180 -4.96 -0.97 -12.92
N PHE A 181 -5.35 0.27 -13.21
CA PHE A 181 -4.50 1.22 -13.94
C PHE A 181 -3.25 1.57 -13.13
N PHE A 182 -3.39 1.80 -11.82
CA PHE A 182 -2.30 2.22 -10.94
C PHE A 182 -1.31 1.10 -10.62
N LYS A 183 -1.73 -0.16 -10.73
CA LYS A 183 -0.82 -1.31 -10.54
C LYS A 183 0.36 -1.30 -11.52
N ASN A 184 0.16 -0.75 -12.71
CA ASN A 184 1.18 -0.67 -13.74
C ASN A 184 1.95 0.66 -13.70
N ALA A 185 1.69 1.52 -12.71
CA ALA A 185 2.44 2.75 -12.55
C ALA A 185 3.83 2.45 -11.96
N ASP A 186 4.85 3.05 -12.55
CA ASP A 186 6.24 2.97 -12.08
C ASP A 186 6.45 3.82 -10.84
N GLU A 187 5.79 4.97 -10.78
CA GLU A 187 5.91 5.91 -9.68
C GLU A 187 4.53 6.47 -9.34
N VAL A 188 4.15 6.40 -8.07
CA VAL A 188 2.94 7.02 -7.55
C VAL A 188 3.34 8.01 -6.45
N ILE A 189 3.16 9.30 -6.71
CA ILE A 189 3.66 10.38 -5.86
C ILE A 189 2.46 11.14 -5.26
N ASP A 190 2.46 11.29 -3.94
CA ASP A 190 1.47 12.13 -3.25
C ASP A 190 1.83 13.62 -3.37
N VAL A 191 0.83 14.44 -3.70
CA VAL A 191 0.92 15.91 -3.68
C VAL A 191 -0.04 16.43 -2.63
N ASP A 192 0.52 16.73 -1.47
CA ASP A 192 -0.24 17.10 -0.28
C ASP A 192 0.05 18.53 0.20
N ILE A 193 -0.99 19.17 0.73
CA ILE A 193 -0.92 20.45 1.42
C ILE A 193 -1.86 20.43 2.62
N SER A 194 -1.60 21.30 3.60
CA SER A 194 -2.49 21.40 4.75
C SER A 194 -3.92 21.79 4.32
N ILE A 195 -4.92 21.27 5.03
CA ILE A 195 -6.35 21.57 4.77
C ILE A 195 -6.61 23.08 4.86
N ASP A 196 -5.98 23.76 5.80
CA ASP A 196 -6.12 25.22 5.95
C ASP A 196 -5.47 25.98 4.78
N THR A 197 -4.33 25.51 4.27
CA THR A 197 -3.70 26.04 3.05
C THR A 197 -4.63 25.86 1.86
N LEU A 198 -5.19 24.66 1.66
CA LEU A 198 -6.10 24.37 0.55
C LEU A 198 -7.35 25.26 0.58
N ARG A 199 -7.99 25.38 1.75
CA ARG A 199 -9.14 26.27 1.94
C ARG A 199 -8.79 27.74 1.75
N THR A 200 -7.58 28.16 2.13
CA THR A 200 -7.10 29.53 1.88
C THR A 200 -6.94 29.79 0.39
N ARG A 201 -6.32 28.87 -0.35
CA ARG A 201 -6.22 28.94 -1.82
C ARG A 201 -7.59 29.03 -2.49
N LEU A 202 -8.56 28.25 -2.00
CA LEU A 202 -9.94 28.32 -2.49
C LEU A 202 -10.56 29.71 -2.24
N ARG A 203 -10.45 30.26 -1.03
CA ARG A 203 -10.96 31.61 -0.69
C ARG A 203 -10.30 32.73 -1.50
N GLN A 204 -9.05 32.55 -1.89
CA GLN A 204 -8.32 33.48 -2.75
C GLN A 204 -8.74 33.37 -4.23
N GLY A 205 -9.68 32.49 -4.60
CA GLY A 205 -10.09 32.28 -5.99
C GLY A 205 -9.04 31.52 -6.83
N LYS A 206 -8.04 30.90 -6.21
CA LYS A 206 -6.98 30.16 -6.93
C LYS A 206 -7.42 28.77 -7.41
N ILE A 207 -8.63 28.33 -7.08
CA ILE A 207 -9.13 26.97 -7.37
C ILE A 207 -10.44 27.00 -8.16
N TYR A 208 -11.39 27.83 -7.76
CA TYR A 208 -12.67 28.05 -8.44
C TYR A 208 -12.98 29.53 -8.60
N SER A 209 -13.88 29.85 -9.53
CA SER A 209 -14.45 31.20 -9.67
C SER A 209 -15.14 31.66 -8.39
N VAL A 210 -15.12 32.98 -8.15
CA VAL A 210 -15.60 33.61 -6.91
C VAL A 210 -17.02 33.20 -6.55
N GLU A 211 -17.89 33.08 -7.55
CA GLU A 211 -19.30 32.69 -7.42
C GLU A 211 -19.49 31.29 -6.82
N LYS A 212 -18.54 30.37 -7.04
CA LYS A 212 -18.61 28.97 -6.60
C LYS A 212 -17.90 28.73 -5.27
N ILE A 213 -17.17 29.70 -4.73
CA ILE A 213 -16.33 29.54 -3.53
C ILE A 213 -17.15 29.13 -2.31
N GLU A 214 -18.21 29.89 -1.99
CA GLU A 214 -19.03 29.63 -0.79
C GLU A 214 -19.73 28.28 -0.87
N GLN A 215 -20.28 27.92 -2.03
CA GLN A 215 -20.88 26.61 -2.25
C GLN A 215 -19.85 25.48 -2.11
N ALA A 216 -18.65 25.65 -2.67
CA ALA A 216 -17.58 24.66 -2.58
C ALA A 216 -17.09 24.47 -1.12
N LEU A 217 -16.89 25.56 -0.37
CA LEU A 217 -16.46 25.54 1.04
C LEU A 217 -17.50 24.89 1.96
N ASN A 218 -18.78 25.07 1.64
CA ASN A 218 -19.90 24.52 2.40
C ASN A 218 -20.31 23.12 1.95
N ASN A 219 -19.70 22.55 0.91
CA ASN A 219 -19.95 21.17 0.45
C ASN A 219 -18.64 20.38 0.44
N PHE A 220 -18.03 20.21 -0.74
CA PHE A 220 -16.86 19.35 -0.94
C PHE A 220 -15.64 19.76 -0.07
N PHE A 221 -15.38 21.07 0.08
CA PHE A 221 -14.20 21.60 0.77
C PHE A 221 -14.40 21.79 2.29
N ARG A 222 -15.39 21.13 2.90
CA ARG A 222 -15.51 21.07 4.37
C ARG A 222 -14.28 20.41 4.99
N LYS A 223 -13.86 20.88 6.17
CA LYS A 223 -12.64 20.38 6.85
C LYS A 223 -12.67 18.86 7.05
N GLY A 224 -13.79 18.28 7.49
CA GLY A 224 -13.92 16.83 7.67
C GLY A 224 -13.78 16.03 6.37
N ASN A 225 -14.39 16.53 5.29
CA ASN A 225 -14.30 15.92 3.97
C ASN A 225 -12.85 15.93 3.47
N LEU A 226 -12.17 17.08 3.53
CA LEU A 226 -10.78 17.21 3.11
C LEU A 226 -9.82 16.36 3.97
N ALA A 227 -10.09 16.22 5.27
CA ALA A 227 -9.30 15.35 6.14
C ALA A 227 -9.42 13.89 5.72
N THR A 228 -10.64 13.44 5.41
CA THR A 228 -10.90 12.06 4.95
C THR A 228 -10.26 11.81 3.59
N LEU A 229 -10.39 12.74 2.64
CA LEU A 229 -9.76 12.62 1.32
C LEU A 229 -8.24 12.59 1.41
N ARG A 230 -7.64 13.40 2.30
CA ARG A 230 -6.19 13.38 2.56
C ARG A 230 -5.73 12.04 3.14
N GLU A 231 -6.47 11.51 4.10
CA GLU A 231 -6.20 10.18 4.66
C GLU A 231 -6.28 9.09 3.58
N LEU A 232 -7.31 9.13 2.72
CA LEU A 232 -7.46 8.18 1.62
C LEU A 232 -6.32 8.29 0.61
N ALA A 233 -5.88 9.50 0.26
CA ALA A 233 -4.77 9.71 -0.67
C ALA A 233 -3.47 9.12 -0.13
N LEU A 234 -3.10 9.46 1.11
CA LEU A 234 -1.91 8.95 1.78
C LEU A 234 -1.92 7.43 1.92
N ARG A 235 -3.08 6.85 2.30
CA ARG A 235 -3.25 5.40 2.41
C ARG A 235 -3.08 4.72 1.05
N HIS A 236 -3.64 5.29 -0.01
CA HIS A 236 -3.54 4.71 -1.35
C HIS A 236 -2.09 4.71 -1.85
N VAL A 237 -1.37 5.82 -1.69
CA VAL A 237 0.05 5.90 -2.06
C VAL A 237 0.91 4.91 -1.27
N ALA A 238 0.66 4.78 0.04
CA ALA A 238 1.36 3.78 0.86
C ALA A 238 1.08 2.33 0.41
N GLN A 239 -0.15 2.03 -0.03
CA GLN A 239 -0.50 0.72 -0.58
C GLN A 239 0.22 0.44 -1.91
N GLN A 240 0.29 1.43 -2.81
CA GLN A 240 1.01 1.28 -4.08
C GLN A 240 2.51 1.07 -3.87
N GLN A 241 3.13 1.84 -2.97
CA GLN A 241 4.54 1.66 -2.62
C GLN A 241 4.81 0.24 -2.10
N SER A 242 3.93 -0.29 -1.25
CA SER A 242 4.06 -1.66 -0.73
C SER A 242 4.01 -2.72 -1.84
N ILE A 243 3.19 -2.53 -2.88
CA ILE A 243 3.11 -3.45 -4.03
C ILE A 243 4.42 -3.38 -4.84
N GLN A 244 4.88 -2.18 -5.17
CA GLN A 244 6.11 -1.98 -5.94
C GLN A 244 7.34 -2.53 -5.22
N ASP A 245 7.45 -2.31 -3.90
CA ASP A 245 8.54 -2.86 -3.08
C ASP A 245 8.52 -4.40 -3.07
N THR A 246 7.34 -5.00 -3.10
CA THR A 246 7.19 -6.46 -3.14
C THR A 246 7.66 -7.01 -4.50
N GLU A 247 7.17 -6.43 -5.61
CA GLU A 247 7.55 -6.84 -6.96
C GLU A 247 9.05 -6.64 -7.24
N TYR A 248 9.62 -5.51 -6.83
CA TYR A 248 11.05 -5.23 -6.96
C TYR A 248 11.90 -6.26 -6.22
N ARG A 249 11.48 -6.66 -5.01
CA ARG A 249 12.24 -7.62 -4.18
C ARG A 249 12.10 -9.06 -4.67
N GLU A 250 10.91 -9.46 -5.13
CA GLU A 250 10.71 -10.75 -5.80
C GLU A 250 11.63 -10.87 -7.03
N ARG A 251 11.72 -9.81 -7.85
CA ARG A 251 12.62 -9.77 -9.01
C ARG A 251 14.10 -9.81 -8.65
N GLU A 252 14.53 -9.05 -7.65
CA GLU A 252 15.94 -9.01 -7.24
C GLU A 252 16.35 -10.20 -6.34
N GLY A 253 15.44 -11.16 -6.10
CA GLY A 253 15.69 -12.29 -5.21
C GLY A 253 16.01 -11.86 -3.77
N LEU A 254 15.55 -10.67 -3.39
CA LEU A 254 15.70 -10.12 -2.05
C LEU A 254 14.57 -10.66 -1.18
N ASP A 255 14.87 -11.02 0.08
CA ASP A 255 13.84 -11.40 1.05
C ASP A 255 12.70 -10.36 1.06
N HIS A 256 11.45 -10.83 1.07
CA HIS A 256 10.23 -10.03 0.96
C HIS A 256 10.24 -8.77 1.86
N ALA A 257 9.65 -7.66 1.37
CA ALA A 257 9.48 -6.44 2.17
C ALA A 257 8.47 -6.65 3.31
N VAL A 258 8.71 -5.93 4.40
CA VAL A 258 8.03 -5.98 5.70
C VAL A 258 6.52 -5.76 5.54
N ILE A 259 5.75 -6.85 5.45
CA ILE A 259 4.35 -6.87 5.89
C ILE A 259 4.35 -6.23 7.30
N PRO A 260 3.42 -5.31 7.67
CA PRO A 260 3.34 -4.81 9.03
C PRO A 260 3.41 -5.98 10.00
N GLU A 261 4.51 -6.09 10.76
CA GLU A 261 4.78 -7.32 11.48
C GLU A 261 3.75 -7.46 12.60
N LYS A 262 2.74 -8.32 12.38
CA LYS A 262 1.66 -8.57 13.32
C LYS A 262 2.04 -9.77 14.17
N VAL A 263 2.16 -9.51 15.46
CA VAL A 263 2.55 -10.53 16.43
C VAL A 263 1.30 -11.13 17.08
N MET A 264 1.20 -12.45 17.06
CA MET A 264 0.23 -13.23 17.80
C MET A 264 0.94 -14.06 18.86
N VAL A 265 0.53 -13.92 20.13
CA VAL A 265 0.95 -14.82 21.20
C VAL A 265 -0.19 -15.78 21.52
N CYS A 266 0.06 -17.08 21.41
CA CYS A 266 -0.92 -18.11 21.74
C CYS A 266 -0.83 -18.44 23.24
N MET A 267 -1.91 -18.17 23.97
CA MET A 267 -2.03 -18.45 25.41
C MET A 267 -2.75 -19.77 25.66
N ALA A 268 -2.26 -20.52 26.66
CA ALA A 268 -2.96 -21.68 27.20
C ALA A 268 -3.77 -21.28 28.45
N SER A 269 -4.81 -22.06 28.76
CA SER A 269 -5.61 -21.94 29.99
C SER A 269 -4.86 -22.34 31.26
N ARG A 270 -3.75 -23.08 31.14
CA ARG A 270 -2.99 -23.64 32.28
C ARG A 270 -1.58 -23.06 32.33
N GLY A 271 -1.11 -22.77 33.53
CA GLY A 271 0.25 -22.29 33.81
C GLY A 271 0.47 -20.80 33.50
N SER A 272 1.68 -20.31 33.79
CA SER A 272 2.01 -18.90 33.58
C SER A 272 2.37 -18.60 32.13
N ALA A 273 1.64 -17.67 31.50
CA ALA A 273 1.96 -17.15 30.17
C ALA A 273 2.91 -15.92 30.24
N LYS A 274 3.36 -15.52 31.43
CA LYS A 274 4.14 -14.27 31.61
C LYS A 274 5.39 -14.21 30.75
N LYS A 275 6.11 -15.32 30.63
CA LYS A 275 7.35 -15.39 29.82
C LYS A 275 7.09 -15.25 28.32
N ILE A 276 6.03 -15.90 27.82
CA ILE A 276 5.66 -15.83 26.40
C ILE A 276 5.08 -14.45 26.05
N LEU A 277 4.28 -13.87 26.96
CA LEU A 277 3.70 -12.53 26.81
C LEU A 277 4.78 -11.44 26.83
N ARG A 278 5.76 -11.49 27.74
CA ARG A 278 6.91 -10.57 27.73
C ARG A 278 7.73 -10.67 26.45
N THR A 279 7.89 -11.89 25.94
CA THR A 279 8.63 -12.11 24.70
C THR A 279 7.86 -11.58 23.50
N GLY A 280 6.54 -11.76 23.47
CA GLY A 280 5.64 -11.16 22.48
C GLY A 280 5.69 -9.65 22.49
N ALA A 281 5.52 -9.02 23.66
CA ALA A 281 5.63 -7.57 23.81
C ALA A 281 7.00 -7.04 23.35
N ARG A 282 8.10 -7.74 23.68
CA ARG A 282 9.45 -7.36 23.24
C ARG A 282 9.65 -7.50 21.73
N ILE A 283 9.03 -8.49 21.10
CA ILE A 283 9.10 -8.68 19.65
C ILE A 283 8.24 -7.62 18.96
N ALA A 284 6.99 -7.43 19.42
CA ALA A 284 6.08 -6.41 18.91
C ALA A 284 6.67 -5.00 19.02
N GLY A 285 7.30 -4.65 20.14
CA GLY A 285 7.94 -3.35 20.34
C GLY A 285 9.19 -3.09 19.47
N ARG A 286 9.62 -4.04 18.63
CA ARG A 286 10.64 -3.79 17.60
C ARG A 286 10.05 -3.25 16.30
N PHE A 287 8.72 -3.29 16.16
CA PHE A 287 8.01 -2.88 14.96
C PHE A 287 7.36 -1.51 15.15
N ALA A 288 7.20 -0.78 14.05
CA ALA A 288 6.61 0.56 14.06
C ALA A 288 5.12 0.57 14.47
N ASN A 289 4.44 -0.57 14.31
CA ASN A 289 3.05 -0.77 14.73
C ASN A 289 3.05 -1.64 15.99
N GLU A 290 2.73 -1.07 17.14
CA GLU A 290 2.62 -1.79 18.43
C GLU A 290 1.37 -2.71 18.51
N ASP A 291 0.74 -3.02 17.38
CA ASP A 291 -0.47 -3.84 17.30
C ASP A 291 -0.12 -5.34 17.38
N TRP A 292 -0.26 -5.92 18.57
CA TRP A 292 -0.12 -7.36 18.80
C TRP A 292 -1.29 -7.95 19.58
N ALA A 293 -1.57 -9.22 19.32
CA ALA A 293 -2.70 -9.93 19.91
C ALA A 293 -2.27 -11.08 20.81
N ALA A 294 -2.92 -11.21 21.96
CA ALA A 294 -2.83 -12.37 22.83
C ALA A 294 -4.09 -13.23 22.61
N VAL A 295 -3.93 -14.41 22.01
CA VAL A 295 -5.05 -15.24 21.54
C VAL A 295 -5.18 -16.47 22.43
N TYR A 296 -6.39 -16.66 22.96
CA TYR A 296 -6.82 -17.86 23.70
C TYR A 296 -7.95 -18.55 22.95
N VAL A 297 -7.97 -19.88 22.94
CA VAL A 297 -9.05 -20.67 22.36
C VAL A 297 -9.74 -21.46 23.47
N GLU A 298 -11.00 -21.13 23.74
CA GLU A 298 -11.90 -21.85 24.63
C GLU A 298 -12.39 -23.13 23.93
N THR A 299 -12.01 -24.27 24.49
CA THR A 299 -12.49 -25.59 24.07
C THR A 299 -13.74 -26.02 24.85
N PRO A 300 -14.55 -26.99 24.37
CA PRO A 300 -15.75 -27.47 25.09
C PRO A 300 -15.49 -28.01 26.50
N ASP A 301 -14.26 -28.45 26.78
CA ASP A 301 -13.81 -28.93 28.10
C ASP A 301 -13.41 -27.78 29.04
N GLU A 302 -13.27 -26.57 28.50
CA GLU A 302 -12.85 -25.35 29.18
C GLU A 302 -13.96 -24.29 29.21
N GLU A 303 -15.18 -24.66 28.82
CA GLU A 303 -16.37 -23.81 28.96
C GLU A 303 -16.59 -23.41 30.42
N LEU A 304 -17.20 -22.23 30.61
CA LEU A 304 -17.61 -21.72 31.92
C LEU A 304 -18.44 -22.78 32.68
N GLY A 305 -17.90 -23.24 33.81
CA GLY A 305 -18.47 -24.31 34.63
C GLY A 305 -17.78 -25.68 34.51
N ARG A 306 -16.93 -25.88 33.49
CA ARG A 306 -16.11 -27.10 33.30
C ARG A 306 -14.62 -26.86 33.51
N ILE A 307 -14.14 -25.65 33.25
CA ILE A 307 -12.77 -25.26 33.58
C ILE A 307 -12.52 -25.32 35.10
N THR A 308 -11.40 -25.90 35.49
CA THR A 308 -10.98 -25.94 36.90
C THR A 308 -10.77 -24.53 37.45
N PRO A 309 -11.15 -24.23 38.71
CA PRO A 309 -10.97 -22.90 39.31
C PRO A 309 -9.54 -22.37 39.21
N GLU A 310 -8.55 -23.24 39.37
CA GLU A 310 -7.12 -22.89 39.33
C GLU A 310 -6.70 -22.42 37.93
N SER A 311 -7.09 -23.16 36.89
CA SER A 311 -6.80 -22.80 35.49
C SER A 311 -7.54 -21.53 35.07
N HIS A 312 -8.78 -21.34 35.54
CA HIS A 312 -9.53 -20.10 35.27
C HIS A 312 -8.86 -18.89 35.93
N ALA A 313 -8.39 -19.01 37.17
CA ALA A 313 -7.66 -17.96 37.86
C ALA A 313 -6.35 -17.59 37.14
N ALA A 314 -5.58 -18.60 36.71
CA ALA A 314 -4.34 -18.40 35.96
C ALA A 314 -4.59 -17.72 34.60
N LEU A 315 -5.64 -18.12 33.86
CA LEU A 315 -6.02 -17.49 32.61
C LEU A 315 -6.37 -16.01 32.80
N GLN A 316 -7.16 -15.68 33.83
CA GLN A 316 -7.51 -14.29 34.15
C GLN A 316 -6.29 -13.44 34.51
N GLU A 317 -5.32 -14.00 35.24
CA GLU A 317 -4.06 -13.33 35.53
C GLU A 317 -3.24 -13.05 34.25
N ASN A 318 -3.17 -14.04 33.36
CA ASN A 318 -2.47 -13.92 32.08
C ASN A 318 -3.12 -12.87 31.16
N ILE A 319 -4.47 -12.82 31.11
CA ILE A 319 -5.23 -11.81 30.34
C ILE A 319 -4.89 -10.40 30.84
N LYS A 320 -5.01 -10.16 32.15
CA LYS A 320 -4.68 -8.86 32.75
C LYS A 320 -3.24 -8.44 32.49
N PHE A 321 -2.32 -9.41 32.55
CA PHE A 321 -0.91 -9.17 32.28
C PHE A 321 -0.66 -8.83 30.80
N ALA A 322 -1.36 -9.49 29.87
CA ALA A 322 -1.29 -9.18 28.44
C ALA A 322 -1.79 -7.76 28.14
N GLU A 323 -2.93 -7.36 28.73
CA GLU A 323 -3.48 -6.00 28.60
C GLU A 323 -2.51 -4.94 29.15
N THR A 324 -1.86 -5.22 30.27
CA THR A 324 -0.84 -4.33 30.86
C THR A 324 0.36 -4.12 29.94
N LEU A 325 0.66 -5.10 29.09
CA LEU A 325 1.72 -5.04 28.07
C LEU A 325 1.24 -4.46 26.73
N GLY A 326 -0.01 -3.97 26.65
CA GLY A 326 -0.59 -3.39 25.45
C GLY A 326 -1.14 -4.39 24.43
N ALA A 327 -1.30 -5.67 24.80
CA ALA A 327 -1.86 -6.67 23.89
C ALA A 327 -3.37 -6.50 23.71
N LYS A 328 -3.86 -6.71 22.47
CA LYS A 328 -5.27 -6.97 22.23
C LYS A 328 -5.60 -8.42 22.59
N VAL A 329 -6.38 -8.64 23.63
CA VAL A 329 -6.80 -10.00 24.03
C VAL A 329 -7.95 -10.48 23.16
N VAL A 330 -7.82 -11.70 22.61
CA VAL A 330 -8.84 -12.33 21.77
C VAL A 330 -9.14 -13.72 22.29
N CYS A 331 -10.42 -13.97 22.60
CA CYS A 331 -10.93 -15.27 23.00
C CYS A 331 -11.76 -15.88 21.86
N LEU A 332 -11.28 -16.97 21.29
CA LEU A 332 -11.96 -17.73 20.25
C LEU A 332 -12.65 -18.94 20.87
N LYS A 333 -13.78 -19.38 20.30
CA LYS A 333 -14.45 -20.63 20.72
C LYS A 333 -14.33 -21.67 19.63
N ALA A 334 -13.68 -22.81 19.91
CA ALA A 334 -13.54 -23.87 18.92
C ALA A 334 -13.26 -25.23 19.56
N ARG A 335 -13.69 -26.30 18.89
CA ARG A 335 -13.34 -27.68 19.27
C ARG A 335 -11.88 -28.00 18.94
N ASN A 336 -11.36 -27.45 17.83
CA ASN A 336 -9.99 -27.63 17.41
C ASN A 336 -9.20 -26.33 17.55
N VAL A 337 -8.28 -26.30 18.51
CA VAL A 337 -7.40 -25.16 18.80
C VAL A 337 -6.56 -24.78 17.59
N ALA A 338 -6.02 -25.77 16.86
CA ALA A 338 -5.14 -25.54 15.73
C ALA A 338 -5.84 -24.80 14.59
N ASP A 339 -7.02 -25.28 14.20
CA ASP A 339 -7.80 -24.70 13.11
C ASP A 339 -8.28 -23.29 13.45
N ALA A 340 -8.63 -23.03 14.71
CA ALA A 340 -9.02 -21.71 15.17
C ALA A 340 -7.87 -20.71 15.13
N LEU A 341 -6.67 -21.11 15.60
CA LEU A 341 -5.47 -20.27 15.55
C LEU A 341 -5.02 -20.01 14.11
N LEU A 342 -5.05 -21.03 13.25
CA LEU A 342 -4.75 -20.90 11.82
C LEU A 342 -5.74 -19.96 11.11
N GLY A 343 -7.04 -20.14 11.35
CA GLY A 343 -8.09 -19.30 10.78
C GLY A 343 -7.94 -17.85 11.21
N TYR A 344 -7.70 -17.61 12.50
CA TYR A 344 -7.45 -16.28 13.02
C TYR A 344 -6.19 -15.66 12.42
N ALA A 345 -5.10 -16.43 12.34
CA ALA A 345 -3.84 -15.95 11.78
C ALA A 345 -3.94 -15.54 10.31
N ARG A 346 -4.61 -16.35 9.49
CA ARG A 346 -4.86 -16.04 8.08
C ARG A 346 -5.74 -14.82 7.92
N HIS A 347 -6.85 -14.76 8.65
CA HIS A 347 -7.81 -13.66 8.54
C HIS A 347 -7.21 -12.31 8.96
N ASN A 348 -6.30 -12.30 9.94
CA ASN A 348 -5.69 -11.08 10.45
C ASN A 348 -4.31 -10.76 9.84
N GLY A 349 -3.78 -11.63 8.97
CA GLY A 349 -2.46 -11.47 8.34
C GLY A 349 -1.32 -11.48 9.36
N ILE A 350 -1.31 -12.47 10.25
CA ILE A 350 -0.29 -12.61 11.29
C ILE A 350 1.05 -13.08 10.70
N THR A 351 2.14 -12.39 11.03
CA THR A 351 3.49 -12.66 10.50
C THR A 351 4.43 -13.25 11.55
N HIS A 352 4.16 -13.03 12.84
CA HIS A 352 4.90 -13.69 13.93
C HIS A 352 3.95 -14.40 14.86
N VAL A 353 4.20 -15.69 15.08
CA VAL A 353 3.43 -16.47 16.04
C VAL A 353 4.32 -17.00 17.12
N ILE A 354 3.92 -16.78 18.36
CA ILE A 354 4.66 -17.19 19.54
C ILE A 354 3.86 -18.27 20.26
N PHE A 355 4.47 -19.45 20.37
CA PHE A 355 3.95 -20.58 21.13
C PHE A 355 4.81 -20.85 22.36
N GLY A 356 4.16 -21.24 23.46
CA GLY A 356 4.83 -21.85 24.59
C GLY A 356 5.15 -23.33 24.31
N GLN A 357 6.38 -23.76 24.62
CA GLN A 357 6.72 -25.18 24.65
C GLN A 357 6.03 -25.79 25.88
N SER A 358 4.93 -26.53 25.67
CA SER A 358 4.21 -27.17 26.76
C SER A 358 5.10 -28.15 27.53
N ALA A 359 5.01 -28.20 28.85
CA ALA A 359 5.77 -29.12 29.70
C ALA A 359 5.32 -30.61 29.65
N ARG A 360 4.52 -31.02 28.64
CA ARG A 360 4.01 -32.41 28.52
C ARG A 360 4.87 -33.29 27.60
N THR A 361 4.81 -34.58 27.92
CA THR A 361 5.65 -35.71 27.48
C THR A 361 5.89 -35.78 25.96
N ARG A 362 7.05 -36.33 25.56
CA ARG A 362 7.51 -36.48 24.16
C ARG A 362 6.50 -37.14 23.19
N TRP A 363 5.49 -37.85 23.71
CA TRP A 363 4.37 -38.44 22.95
C TRP A 363 3.25 -37.45 22.57
N ASP A 364 2.96 -36.43 23.39
CA ASP A 364 2.01 -35.34 23.05
C ASP A 364 2.58 -34.40 21.97
N ILE A 365 3.92 -34.26 21.95
CA ILE A 365 4.67 -33.52 20.93
C ILE A 365 4.54 -34.21 19.55
N PHE A 366 4.43 -35.54 19.52
CA PHE A 366 4.24 -36.30 18.27
C PHE A 366 2.84 -36.09 17.66
N TRP A 367 1.80 -35.91 18.50
CA TRP A 367 0.44 -35.65 18.03
C TRP A 367 0.14 -34.15 17.78
N ARG A 368 0.70 -33.24 18.58
CA ARG A 368 0.53 -31.77 18.43
C ARG A 368 1.62 -31.08 17.61
N GLY A 369 2.65 -31.82 17.17
CA GLY A 369 3.53 -31.40 16.08
C GLY A 369 2.76 -30.96 14.83
N SER A 370 1.50 -31.39 14.68
CA SER A 370 0.61 -30.93 13.62
C SER A 370 0.25 -29.45 13.70
N VAL A 371 0.23 -28.77 14.86
CA VAL A 371 -0.20 -27.36 14.89
C VAL A 371 0.89 -26.46 14.34
N ILE A 372 2.11 -26.62 14.83
CA ILE A 372 3.28 -25.86 14.35
C ILE A 372 3.62 -26.26 12.91
N ASN A 373 3.62 -27.56 12.58
CA ASN A 373 3.91 -28.00 11.22
C ASN A 373 2.79 -27.62 10.23
N ARG A 374 1.52 -27.67 10.64
CA ARG A 374 0.44 -27.11 9.80
C ARG A 374 0.60 -25.61 9.68
N PHE A 375 0.92 -24.88 10.74
CA PHE A 375 1.17 -23.43 10.66
C PHE A 375 2.27 -23.09 9.65
N LEU A 376 3.41 -23.78 9.71
CA LEU A 376 4.51 -23.63 8.75
C LEU A 376 4.13 -24.03 7.31
N ALA A 377 3.23 -25.01 7.14
CA ALA A 377 2.77 -25.45 5.82
C ALA A 377 1.64 -24.57 5.24
N GLU A 378 0.80 -23.99 6.10
CA GLU A 378 -0.47 -23.35 5.79
C GLU A 378 -0.43 -21.82 5.85
N VAL A 379 0.59 -21.24 6.50
CA VAL A 379 0.86 -19.80 6.62
C VAL A 379 2.33 -19.56 6.22
N ARG A 380 2.58 -19.53 4.91
CA ARG A 380 3.93 -19.59 4.32
C ARG A 380 4.84 -18.41 4.70
N ASP A 381 4.26 -17.29 5.12
CA ASP A 381 4.98 -16.05 5.38
C ASP A 381 5.06 -15.69 6.88
N ALA A 382 4.73 -16.63 7.78
CA ALA A 382 4.76 -16.41 9.22
C ALA A 382 5.95 -17.10 9.91
N ALA A 383 6.74 -16.33 10.67
CA ALA A 383 7.79 -16.86 11.52
C ALA A 383 7.20 -17.42 12.83
N VAL A 384 7.53 -18.67 13.15
CA VAL A 384 7.08 -19.35 14.36
C VAL A 384 8.17 -19.35 15.42
N HIS A 385 7.87 -18.76 16.57
CA HIS A 385 8.74 -18.67 17.74
C HIS A 385 8.24 -19.64 18.82
N VAL A 386 9.06 -20.60 19.23
CA VAL A 386 8.74 -21.54 20.31
C VAL A 386 9.56 -21.19 21.54
N ILE A 387 8.90 -20.83 22.63
CA ILE A 387 9.55 -20.38 23.87
C ILE A 387 9.51 -21.50 24.91
N PRO A 388 10.65 -21.95 25.45
CA PRO A 388 10.69 -22.94 26.50
C PRO A 388 10.04 -22.41 27.78
N ILE A 389 9.02 -23.10 28.29
CA ILE A 389 8.41 -22.85 29.61
C ILE A 389 9.08 -23.81 30.59
N ASN A 390 9.73 -23.30 31.63
CA ASN A 390 10.37 -24.15 32.63
C ASN A 390 9.30 -24.67 33.60
N LYS A 391 9.45 -25.90 34.08
CA LYS A 391 8.56 -26.53 35.09
C LYS A 391 8.37 -25.72 36.39
N ARG A 392 9.25 -24.74 36.69
CA ARG A 392 9.12 -23.83 37.85
C ARG A 392 8.21 -22.62 37.61
N ASP A 393 7.77 -22.40 36.37
CA ASP A 393 6.81 -21.34 36.01
C ASP A 393 5.36 -21.88 35.96
N GLU A 394 5.16 -23.17 36.26
CA GLU A 394 3.86 -23.86 36.35
C GLU A 394 3.43 -24.14 37.80
N GLU A 395 4.33 -23.96 38.78
CA GLU A 395 4.07 -23.94 40.23
C GLU A 395 3.90 -22.49 40.70
#